data_AF-A0AAE0TN93-F1
#
_entry.id   AF-A0AAE0TN93-F1
#
_cell.length_a   1.000
_cell.length_b   1.000
_cell.length_c   1.000
_cell.angle_alpha   90.00
_cell.angle_beta   90.00
_cell.angle_gamma   90.00
#
_symmetry.space_group_name_H-M   'P 1'
#
loop_
_entity.id
_entity.type
_entity.pdbx_description
1 polymer ?
#
loop_
_entity_poly.entity_id
_entity_poly.type
_entity_poly.pdbx_seq_one_letter_code
_entity_poly.pdbx_strand_id
1 'polypeptide(L)'
;MAADSAGSPRQPPGDMLPRDNNLLSSVISTNNSVYLYTPTELLSQRANLNASGNWFTVSKSNRPNDAYFSIEQDGSTDSSMDGWPSESYVELQKAKRLLVGFGNVDPQMRAYNFSGDESLVFPAGYLSSAARLTASATAAQSIGQYNNSWALSNIASTSTPAMLDEVGNITACGASPFLNQTLNNTDAGTNYVPYQNFVYAHVWSWSGAREPMYANSSSQDNGQEFSCAAVNATSGGWQAVNCNNAHHGACRVGTKPYDWRITGQEGIYRRIDAGCPDGSTFDVPRTALENTYLLNTWRDHLRSNDDPDSDDRLLWVNFNDLDTTACWVIGQNATCQYQPGSPVDKGRAIIVPTVAGIVVLVLAVLTIFTKCAANRQNSKRRRRRADDGFNYEGVPS
;
A
#
# COMPACT_ATOMS: atom_id res chain seq x y z
N MET A 1 12.64 38.20 19.05
CA MET A 1 12.10 39.35 18.29
C MET A 1 10.85 38.86 17.59
N ALA A 2 9.68 39.39 17.97
CA ALA A 2 8.42 39.08 17.32
C ALA A 2 8.39 39.74 15.94
N ALA A 3 8.08 38.96 14.90
CA ALA A 3 7.97 39.46 13.53
C ALA A 3 6.59 40.09 13.33
N ASP A 4 6.61 41.31 12.82
CA ASP A 4 5.49 42.14 12.39
C ASP A 4 4.72 41.45 11.26
N SER A 5 3.44 41.16 11.46
CA SER A 5 2.62 40.26 10.60
C SER A 5 1.93 40.97 9.42
N ALA A 6 2.45 42.11 8.96
CA ALA A 6 1.84 42.91 7.90
C ALA A 6 2.74 43.18 6.67
N GLY A 7 3.99 42.72 6.66
CA GLY A 7 4.91 42.89 5.53
C GLY A 7 5.02 41.63 4.66
N SER A 8 5.23 41.79 3.34
CA SER A 8 5.68 40.69 2.48
C SER A 8 6.92 40.03 3.10
N PRO A 9 6.99 38.69 3.17
CA PRO A 9 8.09 38.04 3.86
C PRO A 9 9.43 38.48 3.26
N ARG A 10 10.44 38.71 4.10
CA ARG A 10 11.76 39.13 3.63
C ARG A 10 12.63 37.90 3.39
N GLN A 11 13.42 37.92 2.33
CA GLN A 11 14.41 36.88 2.09
C GLN A 11 15.42 36.85 3.25
N PRO A 12 15.66 35.70 3.89
CA PRO A 12 16.68 35.58 4.91
C PRO A 12 18.05 35.92 4.32
N PRO A 13 18.91 36.62 5.07
CA PRO A 13 20.33 36.73 4.75
C PRO A 13 20.94 35.34 4.52
N GLY A 14 21.86 35.21 3.55
CA GLY A 14 22.39 33.90 3.15
C GLY A 14 23.20 33.17 4.23
N ASP A 15 23.70 33.89 5.23
CA ASP A 15 24.36 33.39 6.45
C ASP A 15 23.36 32.88 7.49
N MET A 16 22.08 33.26 7.40
CA MET A 16 20.99 32.75 8.24
C MET A 16 20.28 31.52 7.65
N LEU A 17 20.57 31.17 6.39
CA LEU A 17 20.03 29.95 5.79
C LEU A 17 20.75 28.72 6.36
N PRO A 18 20.01 27.61 6.61
CA PRO A 18 20.62 26.40 7.12
C PRO A 18 21.72 25.85 6.19
N ARG A 19 22.79 25.34 6.80
CA ARG A 19 23.93 24.71 6.13
C ARG A 19 24.33 23.44 6.86
N ASP A 20 24.98 22.53 6.14
CA ASP A 20 25.57 21.30 6.67
C ASP A 20 24.56 20.49 7.52
N ASN A 21 24.85 20.30 8.81
CA ASN A 21 24.01 19.52 9.73
C ASN A 21 22.66 20.17 10.06
N ASN A 22 22.44 21.43 9.65
CA ASN A 22 21.16 22.11 9.82
C ASN A 22 20.25 22.01 8.59
N LEU A 23 20.70 21.38 7.51
CA LEU A 23 19.84 21.07 6.37
C LEU A 23 18.67 20.17 6.81
N LEU A 24 17.54 20.29 6.11
CA LEU A 24 16.32 19.56 6.47
C LEU A 24 16.53 18.05 6.41
N SER A 25 17.27 17.55 5.44
CA SER A 25 17.64 16.13 5.35
C SER A 25 18.41 15.64 6.58
N SER A 26 19.37 16.43 7.08
CA SER A 26 20.14 16.14 8.30
C SER A 26 19.23 16.10 9.54
N VAL A 27 18.35 17.09 9.69
CA VAL A 27 17.41 17.17 10.82
C VAL A 27 16.44 16.00 10.82
N ILE A 28 15.85 15.69 9.66
CA ILE A 28 14.86 14.61 9.52
C ILE A 28 15.51 13.24 9.71
N SER A 29 16.69 13.01 9.12
CA SER A 29 17.37 11.71 9.16
C SER A 29 17.92 11.34 10.54
N THR A 30 18.20 12.32 11.41
CA THR A 30 18.78 12.11 12.75
C THR A 30 18.05 11.01 13.54
N ASN A 31 16.72 11.01 13.50
CA ASN A 31 15.90 9.99 14.19
C ASN A 31 15.05 9.11 13.25
N ASN A 32 14.96 9.46 11.97
CA ASN A 32 14.05 8.79 11.03
C ASN A 32 14.75 8.04 9.89
N SER A 33 16.09 8.07 9.79
CA SER A 33 16.85 7.49 8.67
C SER A 33 16.46 6.05 8.32
N VAL A 34 16.22 5.20 9.32
CA VAL A 34 15.83 3.80 9.12
C VAL A 34 14.41 3.67 8.54
N TYR A 35 13.54 4.65 8.76
CA TYR A 35 12.14 4.65 8.31
C TYR A 35 11.92 5.43 7.00
N LEU A 36 12.89 6.19 6.53
CA LEU A 36 12.77 6.98 5.30
C LEU A 36 12.95 6.10 4.06
N TYR A 37 12.02 6.19 3.11
CA TYR A 37 12.23 5.73 1.74
C TYR A 37 12.60 6.95 0.88
N THR A 38 13.76 6.89 0.22
CA THR A 38 14.43 8.09 -0.29
C THR A 38 14.44 8.18 -1.84
N PRO A 39 14.66 9.38 -2.42
CA PRO A 39 14.84 9.52 -3.86
C PRO A 39 16.00 8.67 -4.40
N THR A 40 17.12 8.59 -3.68
CA THR A 40 18.27 7.77 -4.07
C THR A 40 17.95 6.28 -4.05
N GLU A 41 17.21 5.81 -3.04
CA GLU A 41 16.75 4.41 -3.00
C GLU A 41 15.83 4.11 -4.18
N LEU A 42 14.86 4.99 -4.47
CA LEU A 42 13.96 4.83 -5.61
C LEU A 42 14.73 4.80 -6.94
N LEU A 43 15.63 5.76 -7.17
CA LEU A 43 16.42 5.84 -8.41
C LEU A 43 17.30 4.60 -8.60
N SER A 44 18.01 4.19 -7.53
CA SER A 44 18.86 3.00 -7.58
C SER A 44 18.05 1.72 -7.83
N GLN A 45 16.84 1.64 -7.27
CA GLN A 45 15.97 0.48 -7.47
C GLN A 45 15.38 0.45 -8.87
N ARG A 46 14.94 1.60 -9.40
CA ARG A 46 14.47 1.78 -10.78
C ARG A 46 15.51 1.45 -11.83
N ALA A 47 16.78 1.81 -11.58
CA ALA A 47 17.87 1.53 -12.51
C ALA A 47 18.18 0.02 -12.64
N ASN A 48 17.83 -0.77 -11.63
CA ASN A 48 18.00 -2.22 -11.66
C ASN A 48 16.99 -2.92 -10.71
N LEU A 49 15.83 -3.29 -11.26
CA LEU A 49 14.73 -3.92 -10.55
C LEU A 49 15.10 -5.31 -10.00
N ASN A 50 16.02 -6.00 -10.68
CA ASN A 50 16.42 -7.38 -10.38
C ASN A 50 17.76 -7.50 -9.63
N ALA A 51 18.34 -6.38 -9.20
CA ALA A 51 19.49 -6.38 -8.30
C ALA A 51 19.14 -7.01 -6.94
N SER A 52 20.15 -7.59 -6.28
CA SER A 52 19.97 -8.28 -5.01
C SER A 52 19.33 -7.37 -3.96
N GLY A 53 18.17 -7.79 -3.44
CA GLY A 53 17.41 -7.02 -2.46
C GLY A 53 16.47 -5.97 -3.04
N ASN A 54 16.35 -5.85 -4.36
CA ASN A 54 15.41 -4.97 -5.05
C ASN A 54 14.09 -5.67 -5.41
N TRP A 55 13.19 -4.93 -6.06
CA TRP A 55 11.76 -5.23 -6.24
C TRP A 55 11.46 -6.62 -6.77
N PHE A 56 12.28 -7.17 -7.68
CA PHE A 56 12.01 -8.48 -8.29
C PHE A 56 12.77 -9.65 -7.66
N THR A 57 13.59 -9.38 -6.65
CA THR A 57 14.33 -10.43 -5.91
C THR A 57 13.66 -10.85 -4.60
N VAL A 58 12.60 -10.16 -4.20
CA VAL A 58 11.80 -10.51 -3.01
C VAL A 58 10.73 -11.56 -3.33
N SER A 59 10.01 -12.06 -2.31
CA SER A 59 8.88 -12.97 -2.50
C SER A 59 7.81 -12.33 -3.40
N LYS A 60 7.11 -13.12 -4.21
CA LYS A 60 6.09 -12.62 -5.16
C LYS A 60 5.02 -11.73 -4.49
N SER A 61 4.63 -12.04 -3.26
CA SER A 61 3.69 -11.23 -2.46
C SER A 61 4.17 -9.81 -2.15
N ASN A 62 5.49 -9.61 -2.16
CA ASN A 62 6.15 -8.35 -1.83
C ASN A 62 6.65 -7.63 -3.08
N ARG A 63 6.38 -8.14 -4.28
CA ARG A 63 6.79 -7.48 -5.53
C ARG A 63 5.75 -6.44 -5.93
N PRO A 64 6.17 -5.32 -6.55
CA PRO A 64 5.23 -4.47 -7.25
C PRO A 64 4.64 -5.22 -8.45
N ASN A 65 3.41 -4.87 -8.80
CA ASN A 65 2.72 -5.47 -9.94
C ASN A 65 3.19 -4.79 -11.24
N ASP A 66 3.95 -5.53 -12.03
CA ASP A 66 4.58 -5.10 -13.29
C ASP A 66 3.57 -4.76 -14.40
N ALA A 67 2.30 -5.10 -14.22
CA ALA A 67 1.23 -4.66 -15.13
C ALA A 67 0.98 -3.14 -15.15
N TYR A 68 1.44 -2.40 -14.13
CA TYR A 68 1.09 -0.98 -13.93
C TYR A 68 2.25 0.00 -14.18
N PHE A 69 3.39 -0.47 -14.66
CA PHE A 69 4.52 0.39 -15.01
C PHE A 69 5.33 -0.22 -16.15
N SER A 70 6.13 0.62 -16.80
CA SER A 70 6.99 0.18 -17.90
C SER A 70 8.26 -0.52 -17.38
N ILE A 71 8.63 -1.62 -18.03
CA ILE A 71 9.90 -2.30 -17.79
C ILE A 71 10.72 -2.26 -19.07
N GLU A 72 11.90 -1.68 -18.98
CA GLU A 72 12.91 -1.69 -20.04
C GLU A 72 13.98 -2.72 -19.68
N GLN A 73 14.17 -3.69 -20.57
CA GLN A 73 15.15 -4.74 -20.40
C GLN A 73 16.42 -4.40 -21.20
N ASP A 74 17.53 -4.22 -20.51
CA ASP A 74 18.86 -4.07 -21.10
C ASP A 74 19.74 -5.27 -20.70
N GLY A 75 19.83 -6.24 -21.61
CA GLY A 75 20.51 -7.52 -21.36
C GLY A 75 19.87 -8.30 -20.20
N SER A 76 20.59 -8.40 -19.09
CA SER A 76 20.11 -9.04 -17.86
C SER A 76 19.54 -8.06 -16.82
N THR A 77 19.50 -6.77 -17.12
CA THR A 77 19.06 -5.73 -16.20
C THR A 77 17.65 -5.28 -16.58
N ASP A 78 16.71 -5.45 -15.65
CA ASP A 78 15.37 -4.87 -15.79
C ASP A 78 15.38 -3.50 -15.13
N SER A 79 14.88 -2.48 -15.81
CA SER A 79 14.82 -1.10 -15.33
C SER A 79 13.43 -0.51 -15.57
N SER A 80 13.11 0.58 -14.88
CA SER A 80 11.82 1.27 -15.06
C SER A 80 11.97 2.77 -14.81
N MET A 81 11.34 3.59 -15.66
CA MET A 81 11.32 5.04 -15.47
C MET A 81 10.19 5.49 -14.53
N ASP A 82 9.07 4.76 -14.51
CA ASP A 82 7.80 5.14 -13.90
C ASP A 82 7.37 4.22 -12.74
N GLY A 83 8.02 3.07 -12.56
CA GLY A 83 7.65 2.08 -11.55
C GLY A 83 7.82 2.54 -10.11
N TRP A 84 6.97 2.04 -9.22
CA TRP A 84 7.09 2.23 -7.77
C TRP A 84 7.11 0.89 -7.06
N PRO A 85 7.81 0.77 -5.92
CA PRO A 85 7.67 -0.41 -5.08
C PRO A 85 6.23 -0.55 -4.56
N SER A 86 5.81 -1.77 -4.23
CA SER A 86 4.57 -1.99 -3.50
C SER A 86 4.70 -1.54 -2.04
N GLU A 87 3.57 -1.26 -1.39
CA GLU A 87 3.49 -1.04 0.05
C GLU A 87 4.11 -2.21 0.83
N SER A 88 3.82 -3.45 0.42
CA SER A 88 4.42 -4.65 1.02
C SER A 88 5.95 -4.68 0.92
N TYR A 89 6.54 -4.15 -0.15
CA TYR A 89 7.99 -4.00 -0.25
C TYR A 89 8.51 -2.92 0.71
N VAL A 90 7.93 -1.71 0.66
CA VAL A 90 8.42 -0.57 1.44
C VAL A 90 8.26 -0.83 2.94
N GLU A 91 7.07 -1.24 3.37
CA GLU A 91 6.72 -1.35 4.78
C GLU A 91 7.09 -2.69 5.41
N LEU A 92 6.83 -3.80 4.71
CA LEU A 92 7.03 -5.14 5.29
C LEU A 92 8.42 -5.69 5.02
N GLN A 93 8.95 -5.49 3.81
CA GLN A 93 10.29 -5.97 3.46
C GLN A 93 11.39 -5.02 3.91
N LYS A 94 11.21 -3.71 3.76
CA LYS A 94 12.24 -2.69 4.06
C LYS A 94 12.02 -1.94 5.37
N ALA A 95 10.86 -2.11 6.03
CA ALA A 95 10.50 -1.40 7.26
C ALA A 95 10.55 0.12 7.15
N LYS A 96 10.42 0.67 5.93
CA LYS A 96 10.30 2.11 5.69
C LYS A 96 8.83 2.52 5.82
N ARG A 97 8.57 3.73 6.30
CA ARG A 97 7.23 4.26 6.61
C ARG A 97 7.06 5.73 6.27
N LEU A 98 8.13 6.41 5.86
CA LEU A 98 8.13 7.84 5.67
C LEU A 98 8.66 8.19 4.27
N LEU A 99 7.90 8.99 3.56
CA LEU A 99 8.33 9.70 2.35
C LEU A 99 8.38 11.19 2.69
N VAL A 100 9.42 11.88 2.26
CA VAL A 100 9.59 13.30 2.53
C VAL A 100 9.85 14.01 1.22
N GLY A 101 9.06 15.03 0.92
CA GLY A 101 9.26 15.86 -0.26
C GLY A 101 9.02 17.33 0.05
N PHE A 102 9.57 18.19 -0.77
CA PHE A 102 9.24 19.61 -0.75
C PHE A 102 7.84 19.83 -1.32
N GLY A 103 7.05 20.66 -0.63
CA GLY A 103 5.81 21.20 -1.17
C GLY A 103 6.07 22.47 -1.97
N ASN A 104 5.24 23.49 -1.75
CA ASN A 104 5.47 24.81 -2.31
C ASN A 104 6.60 25.52 -1.56
N VAL A 105 7.61 25.95 -2.29
CA VAL A 105 8.76 26.70 -1.75
C VAL A 105 8.53 28.18 -2.01
N ASP A 106 8.48 28.97 -0.94
CA ASP A 106 8.34 30.42 -1.05
C ASP A 106 9.50 31.05 -1.81
N PRO A 107 9.27 32.09 -2.63
CA PRO A 107 10.33 32.78 -3.37
C PRO A 107 11.47 33.30 -2.48
N GLN A 108 11.19 33.64 -1.22
CA GLN A 108 12.21 34.06 -0.25
C GLN A 108 13.21 32.95 0.09
N MET A 109 12.83 31.67 -0.07
CA MET A 109 13.68 30.52 0.25
C MET A 109 14.47 30.01 -0.96
N ARG A 110 14.45 30.71 -2.10
CA ARG A 110 15.17 30.30 -3.32
C ARG A 110 16.68 30.10 -3.15
N ALA A 111 17.29 30.79 -2.17
CA ALA A 111 18.71 30.67 -1.87
C ALA A 111 19.05 29.48 -0.94
N TYR A 112 18.06 28.74 -0.45
CA TYR A 112 18.28 27.52 0.31
C TYR A 112 18.97 26.46 -0.54
N ASN A 113 19.85 25.66 0.08
CA ASN A 113 20.60 24.61 -0.59
C ASN A 113 19.77 23.33 -0.76
N PHE A 114 18.88 23.32 -1.77
CA PHE A 114 18.04 22.14 -2.06
C PHE A 114 18.82 20.91 -2.54
N SER A 115 19.94 21.10 -3.26
CA SER A 115 20.77 19.96 -3.71
C SER A 115 21.45 19.26 -2.53
N GLY A 116 21.68 19.96 -1.42
CA GLY A 116 22.13 19.34 -0.18
C GLY A 116 21.15 18.31 0.39
N ASP A 117 19.85 18.40 0.05
CA ASP A 117 18.80 17.50 0.55
C ASP A 117 18.35 16.44 -0.46
N GLU A 118 18.81 16.50 -1.72
CA GLU A 118 18.24 15.72 -2.83
C GLU A 118 18.33 14.20 -2.67
N SER A 119 19.26 13.72 -1.85
CA SER A 119 19.43 12.30 -1.57
C SER A 119 18.37 11.71 -0.64
N LEU A 120 17.72 12.56 0.17
CA LEU A 120 16.78 12.17 1.22
C LEU A 120 15.39 12.79 1.04
N VAL A 121 15.29 13.95 0.40
CA VAL A 121 14.04 14.70 0.23
C VAL A 121 13.69 14.79 -1.25
N PHE A 122 12.51 14.31 -1.61
CA PHE A 122 11.99 14.41 -2.96
C PHE A 122 11.82 15.89 -3.38
N PRO A 123 12.16 16.24 -4.64
CA PRO A 123 12.06 17.62 -5.09
C PRO A 123 10.60 18.10 -5.13
N ALA A 124 10.44 19.42 -5.12
CA ALA A 124 9.13 20.04 -5.17
C ALA A 124 8.34 19.56 -6.39
N GLY A 125 7.10 19.13 -6.15
CA GLY A 125 6.21 18.61 -7.19
C GLY A 125 6.43 17.14 -7.56
N TYR A 126 7.39 16.42 -6.97
CA TYR A 126 7.58 14.99 -7.27
C TYR A 126 6.50 14.09 -6.64
N LEU A 127 6.23 14.30 -5.34
CA LEU A 127 5.21 13.55 -4.59
C LEU A 127 3.81 14.19 -4.68
N SER A 128 3.71 15.40 -5.23
CA SER A 128 2.51 16.22 -5.18
C SER A 128 2.17 16.90 -6.51
N SER A 129 2.64 16.35 -7.64
CA SER A 129 2.26 16.85 -8.97
C SER A 129 0.76 16.69 -9.17
N ALA A 130 0.03 17.79 -9.01
CA ALA A 130 -1.39 17.80 -9.32
C ALA A 130 -1.54 17.66 -10.84
N ALA A 131 -2.07 16.53 -11.30
CA ALA A 131 -2.54 16.39 -12.66
C ALA A 131 -3.76 17.31 -12.81
N ARG A 132 -3.71 18.24 -13.76
CA ARG A 132 -4.89 19.03 -14.13
C ARG A 132 -5.81 18.14 -14.97
N LEU A 133 -6.66 17.37 -14.30
CA LEU A 133 -7.68 16.59 -14.96
C LEU A 133 -8.87 17.50 -15.27
N THR A 134 -9.20 17.65 -16.55
CA THR A 134 -10.52 18.15 -16.93
C THR A 134 -11.49 17.01 -16.70
N ALA A 135 -12.41 17.16 -15.74
CA ALA A 135 -13.40 16.15 -15.37
C ALA A 135 -14.35 15.82 -16.54
N SER A 136 -13.90 14.96 -17.46
CA SER A 136 -14.76 14.27 -18.42
C SER A 136 -14.42 12.78 -18.41
N ALA A 137 -15.42 11.92 -18.46
CA ALA A 137 -15.23 10.46 -18.48
C ALA A 137 -14.36 9.97 -19.66
N THR A 138 -14.23 10.79 -20.72
CA THR A 138 -13.31 10.57 -21.85
C THR A 138 -11.84 10.84 -21.52
N ALA A 139 -11.55 11.60 -20.46
CA ALA A 139 -10.18 11.89 -20.01
C ALA A 139 -9.48 10.69 -19.36
N ALA A 140 -10.24 9.69 -18.88
CA ALA A 140 -9.67 8.45 -18.33
C ALA A 140 -8.76 7.71 -19.34
N GLN A 141 -9.04 7.84 -20.65
CA GLN A 141 -8.24 7.19 -21.70
C GLN A 141 -6.87 7.85 -21.95
N SER A 142 -6.65 9.08 -21.50
CA SER A 142 -5.36 9.77 -21.67
C SER A 142 -4.46 9.69 -20.43
N ILE A 143 -5.00 9.36 -19.25
CA ILE A 143 -4.25 9.38 -17.98
C ILE A 143 -3.19 8.28 -17.92
N GLY A 144 -3.48 7.10 -18.47
CA GLY A 144 -2.49 6.02 -18.61
C GLY A 144 -1.31 6.37 -19.53
N GLN A 145 -1.34 7.50 -20.24
CA GLN A 145 -0.26 7.97 -21.12
C GLN A 145 0.62 9.05 -20.48
N TYR A 146 0.25 9.60 -19.31
CA TYR A 146 1.07 10.59 -18.62
C TYR A 146 2.03 9.91 -17.65
N ASN A 147 3.33 10.15 -17.81
CA ASN A 147 4.37 9.69 -16.89
C ASN A 147 4.31 10.48 -15.58
N ASN A 148 3.34 10.14 -14.74
CA ASN A 148 3.14 10.75 -13.43
C ASN A 148 3.35 9.69 -12.36
N SER A 149 4.36 9.90 -11.52
CA SER A 149 4.60 9.04 -10.35
C SER A 149 3.50 9.18 -9.29
N TRP A 150 2.82 10.33 -9.25
CA TRP A 150 1.71 10.62 -8.36
C TRP A 150 0.64 11.40 -9.12
N ALA A 151 -0.60 10.94 -9.07
CA ALA A 151 -1.74 11.59 -9.70
C ALA A 151 -2.68 12.16 -8.62
N LEU A 152 -2.46 13.43 -8.27
CA LEU A 152 -3.36 14.20 -7.40
C LEU A 152 -4.19 15.17 -8.23
N SER A 153 -5.41 15.50 -7.81
CA SER A 153 -6.17 16.61 -8.41
C SER A 153 -6.85 17.43 -7.32
N ASN A 154 -6.77 18.75 -7.42
CA ASN A 154 -7.53 19.63 -6.55
C ASN A 154 -9.01 19.60 -6.95
N ILE A 155 -9.87 19.78 -5.96
CA ILE A 155 -11.31 19.96 -6.16
C ILE A 155 -11.55 21.45 -6.43
N ALA A 156 -12.22 21.78 -7.53
CA ALA A 156 -12.60 23.16 -7.86
C ALA A 156 -13.99 23.53 -7.34
N SER A 157 -14.90 22.57 -7.19
CA SER A 157 -16.29 22.81 -6.79
C SER A 157 -16.41 23.22 -5.33
N THR A 158 -17.25 24.21 -5.07
CA THR A 158 -17.55 24.73 -3.73
C THR A 158 -18.92 24.31 -3.20
N SER A 159 -19.82 23.84 -4.07
CA SER A 159 -21.10 23.26 -3.67
C SER A 159 -20.95 21.77 -3.34
N THR A 160 -21.66 21.30 -2.32
CA THR A 160 -21.51 19.92 -1.83
C THR A 160 -21.87 18.86 -2.89
N PRO A 161 -23.01 18.92 -3.61
CA PRO A 161 -23.32 17.89 -4.60
C PRO A 161 -22.31 17.84 -5.75
N ALA A 162 -21.97 18.99 -6.34
CA ALA A 162 -21.02 19.04 -7.45
C ALA A 162 -19.60 18.61 -7.02
N MET A 163 -19.21 18.91 -5.78
CA MET A 163 -17.95 18.45 -5.21
C MET A 163 -17.90 16.92 -5.11
N LEU A 164 -18.96 16.27 -4.62
CA LEU A 164 -18.98 14.82 -4.50
C LEU A 164 -18.93 14.14 -5.89
N ASP A 165 -19.62 14.71 -6.87
CA ASP A 165 -19.55 14.23 -8.26
C ASP A 165 -18.15 14.43 -8.86
N GLU A 166 -17.52 15.57 -8.61
CA GLU A 166 -16.15 15.86 -9.04
C GLU A 166 -15.14 14.88 -8.42
N VAL A 167 -15.29 14.56 -7.13
CA VAL A 167 -14.46 13.59 -6.41
C VAL A 167 -14.61 12.20 -7.02
N GLY A 168 -15.83 11.76 -7.30
CA GLY A 168 -16.08 10.49 -7.99
C GLY A 168 -15.43 10.45 -9.37
N ASN A 169 -15.55 11.52 -10.14
CA ASN A 169 -14.96 11.63 -11.48
C ASN A 169 -13.42 11.63 -11.47
N ILE A 170 -12.79 12.39 -10.56
CA ILE A 170 -11.33 12.39 -10.37
C ILE A 170 -10.84 10.99 -10.02
N THR A 171 -11.56 10.32 -9.11
CA THR A 171 -11.24 8.96 -8.67
C THR A 171 -11.37 7.98 -9.82
N ALA A 172 -12.47 8.00 -10.57
CA ALA A 172 -12.71 7.16 -11.74
C ALA A 172 -11.64 7.34 -12.84
N CYS A 173 -11.04 8.53 -12.90
CA CYS A 173 -9.91 8.86 -13.77
C CYS A 173 -8.56 8.33 -13.26
N GLY A 174 -8.49 7.70 -12.08
CA GLY A 174 -7.26 7.14 -11.51
C GLY A 174 -6.40 8.15 -10.75
N ALA A 175 -6.93 9.33 -10.44
CA ALA A 175 -6.27 10.31 -9.58
C ALA A 175 -6.89 10.34 -8.19
N SER A 176 -6.10 10.73 -7.19
CA SER A 176 -6.59 10.97 -5.84
C SER A 176 -7.06 12.42 -5.69
N PRO A 177 -8.32 12.66 -5.28
CA PRO A 177 -8.83 14.00 -5.04
C PRO A 177 -8.20 14.58 -3.78
N PHE A 178 -7.77 15.83 -3.86
CA PHE A 178 -7.14 16.55 -2.76
C PHE A 178 -8.07 17.63 -2.22
N LEU A 179 -8.45 17.49 -0.96
CA LEU A 179 -9.27 18.46 -0.23
C LEU A 179 -8.37 19.50 0.44
N ASN A 180 -8.28 20.69 -0.17
CA ASN A 180 -7.45 21.80 0.31
C ASN A 180 -8.24 22.88 1.09
N GLN A 181 -9.50 22.59 1.42
CA GLN A 181 -10.43 23.56 2.01
C GLN A 181 -11.25 22.94 3.15
N THR A 182 -11.62 23.78 4.11
CA THR A 182 -12.55 23.41 5.18
C THR A 182 -13.96 23.29 4.62
N LEU A 183 -14.62 22.15 4.82
CA LEU A 183 -15.98 21.93 4.34
C LEU A 183 -17.02 22.61 5.24
N ASN A 184 -17.96 23.34 4.65
CA ASN A 184 -19.02 24.07 5.36
C ASN A 184 -18.50 24.99 6.48
N ASN A 185 -17.32 25.60 6.29
CA ASN A 185 -16.65 26.47 7.26
C ASN A 185 -16.48 25.85 8.67
N THR A 186 -16.50 24.51 8.76
CA THR A 186 -16.44 23.77 10.03
C THR A 186 -15.42 22.66 9.91
N ASP A 187 -14.60 22.45 10.93
CA ASP A 187 -13.65 21.34 10.94
C ASP A 187 -14.35 19.97 11.10
N ALA A 188 -13.62 18.91 10.77
CA ALA A 188 -14.12 17.54 10.89
C ALA A 188 -14.37 17.12 12.35
N GLY A 189 -13.75 17.78 13.33
CA GLY A 189 -13.96 17.48 14.75
C GLY A 189 -15.32 17.98 15.24
N THR A 190 -15.80 19.08 14.69
CA THR A 190 -17.08 19.71 15.03
C THR A 190 -18.22 19.14 14.18
N ASN A 191 -17.99 18.95 12.88
CA ASN A 191 -18.96 18.31 11.98
C ASN A 191 -18.25 17.42 10.95
N TYR A 192 -18.20 16.12 11.23
CA TYR A 192 -17.51 15.15 10.38
C TYR A 192 -18.30 14.75 9.12
N VAL A 193 -19.62 15.01 9.06
CA VAL A 193 -20.50 14.47 8.00
C VAL A 193 -20.06 14.90 6.58
N PRO A 194 -19.70 16.16 6.30
CA PRO A 194 -19.21 16.55 4.98
C PRO A 194 -17.91 15.84 4.57
N TYR A 195 -17.01 15.64 5.54
CA TYR A 195 -15.73 14.94 5.32
C TYR A 195 -15.94 13.44 5.10
N GLN A 196 -16.90 12.85 5.82
CA GLN A 196 -17.30 11.46 5.61
C GLN A 196 -17.88 11.27 4.20
N ASN A 197 -18.74 12.18 3.73
CA ASN A 197 -19.27 12.12 2.37
C ASN A 197 -18.17 12.28 1.31
N PHE A 198 -17.20 13.16 1.55
CA PHE A 198 -16.01 13.28 0.69
C PHE A 198 -15.24 11.95 0.60
N VAL A 199 -15.01 11.28 1.74
CA VAL A 199 -14.35 9.96 1.76
C VAL A 199 -15.18 8.91 1.02
N TYR A 200 -16.50 8.88 1.21
CA TYR A 200 -17.36 7.93 0.51
C TYR A 200 -17.43 8.17 -1.00
N ALA A 201 -17.40 9.42 -1.45
CA ALA A 201 -17.32 9.73 -2.88
C ALA A 201 -15.99 9.28 -3.53
N HIS A 202 -14.94 9.09 -2.73
CA HIS A 202 -13.66 8.53 -3.18
C HIS A 202 -13.65 6.99 -3.22
N VAL A 203 -14.65 6.32 -2.65
CA VAL A 203 -14.77 4.86 -2.75
C VAL A 203 -15.27 4.50 -4.15
N TRP A 204 -14.40 3.89 -4.96
CA TRP A 204 -14.70 3.51 -6.33
C TRP A 204 -15.22 2.09 -6.49
N SER A 205 -14.91 1.20 -5.53
CA SER A 205 -15.20 -0.22 -5.63
C SER A 205 -16.64 -0.49 -5.22
N TRP A 206 -16.98 -0.47 -3.94
CA TRP A 206 -18.32 -0.80 -3.43
C TRP A 206 -19.33 0.33 -3.64
N SER A 207 -20.51 0.02 -4.18
CA SER A 207 -21.59 0.99 -4.36
C SER A 207 -22.44 1.13 -3.09
N GLY A 208 -22.40 2.31 -2.47
CA GLY A 208 -23.29 2.66 -1.38
C GLY A 208 -22.74 2.36 0.02
N ALA A 209 -23.22 3.10 1.00
CA ALA A 209 -22.67 3.13 2.36
C ALA A 209 -22.88 1.83 3.18
N ARG A 210 -23.57 0.83 2.63
CA ARG A 210 -23.90 -0.44 3.31
C ARG A 210 -23.30 -1.67 2.63
N GLU A 211 -22.49 -1.47 1.60
CA GLU A 211 -21.75 -2.54 0.93
C GLU A 211 -20.34 -2.70 1.52
N PRO A 212 -19.78 -3.93 1.55
CA PRO A 212 -20.46 -5.18 1.22
C PRO A 212 -21.55 -5.51 2.25
N MET A 213 -22.75 -5.85 1.76
CA MET A 213 -23.86 -6.23 2.63
C MET A 213 -23.52 -7.48 3.44
N TYR A 214 -23.89 -7.48 4.72
CA TYR A 214 -23.74 -8.65 5.58
C TYR A 214 -24.82 -9.68 5.24
N ALA A 215 -24.45 -10.94 5.05
CA ALA A 215 -25.33 -12.06 4.66
C ALA A 215 -26.42 -12.44 5.70
N ASN A 216 -26.80 -11.56 6.63
CA ASN A 216 -27.67 -11.88 7.77
C ASN A 216 -28.77 -10.85 8.06
N SER A 217 -29.09 -9.93 7.14
CA SER A 217 -30.11 -8.90 7.37
C SER A 217 -31.49 -9.18 6.76
N SER A 218 -31.70 -10.30 6.07
CA SER A 218 -33.03 -10.69 5.59
C SER A 218 -33.18 -12.20 5.49
N SER A 219 -34.21 -12.71 6.16
CA SER A 219 -34.78 -14.08 6.09
C SER A 219 -33.93 -15.23 6.63
N GLN A 220 -34.65 -16.21 7.18
CA GLN A 220 -34.20 -17.42 7.85
C GLN A 220 -33.55 -18.45 6.90
N ASP A 221 -32.88 -18.03 5.84
CA ASP A 221 -32.24 -18.90 4.85
C ASP A 221 -30.73 -18.69 4.84
N ASN A 222 -30.01 -19.77 5.14
CA ASN A 222 -28.56 -20.02 5.02
C ASN A 222 -27.65 -18.81 4.73
N GLY A 223 -26.88 -18.39 5.75
CA GLY A 223 -26.01 -17.20 5.79
C GLY A 223 -24.81 -17.10 4.82
N GLN A 224 -24.97 -17.48 3.55
CA GLN A 224 -24.02 -17.25 2.45
C GLN A 224 -24.70 -16.63 1.21
N GLU A 225 -25.87 -16.00 1.39
CA GLU A 225 -26.70 -15.54 0.27
C GLU A 225 -26.08 -14.37 -0.51
N PHE A 226 -25.08 -13.65 0.02
CA PHE A 226 -24.47 -12.47 -0.62
C PHE A 226 -22.94 -12.47 -0.50
N SER A 227 -22.30 -13.50 -1.05
CA SER A 227 -20.86 -13.75 -0.88
C SER A 227 -19.99 -13.45 -2.11
N CYS A 228 -20.58 -12.97 -3.21
CA CYS A 228 -19.88 -12.71 -4.46
C CYS A 228 -20.10 -11.29 -4.93
N ALA A 229 -19.06 -10.63 -5.44
CA ALA A 229 -19.13 -9.26 -5.91
C ALA A 229 -19.48 -9.19 -7.40
N ALA A 230 -20.36 -8.28 -7.75
CA ALA A 230 -20.67 -7.96 -9.13
C ALA A 230 -20.71 -6.44 -9.36
N VAL A 231 -20.24 -5.98 -10.52
CA VAL A 231 -20.30 -4.59 -10.97
C VAL A 231 -21.70 -4.31 -11.54
N ASN A 232 -22.32 -3.22 -11.10
CA ASN A 232 -23.60 -2.76 -11.63
C ASN A 232 -23.38 -1.81 -12.83
N ALA A 233 -24.08 -2.06 -13.94
CA ALA A 233 -23.97 -1.27 -15.17
C ALA A 233 -24.34 0.21 -15.00
N THR A 234 -25.30 0.51 -14.13
CA THR A 234 -25.80 1.87 -13.85
C THR A 234 -24.84 2.62 -12.96
N SER A 235 -24.56 2.10 -11.76
CA SER A 235 -23.78 2.80 -10.74
C SER A 235 -22.28 2.73 -10.98
N GLY A 236 -21.79 1.68 -11.65
CA GLY A 236 -20.37 1.39 -11.84
C GLY A 236 -19.66 0.83 -10.61
N GLY A 237 -20.32 0.83 -9.45
CA GLY A 237 -19.78 0.21 -8.24
C GLY A 237 -20.21 -1.25 -8.10
N TRP A 238 -19.62 -1.90 -7.12
CA TRP A 238 -19.75 -3.31 -6.80
C TRP A 238 -20.85 -3.50 -5.77
N GLN A 239 -21.56 -4.61 -5.89
CA GLN A 239 -22.61 -5.04 -4.98
C GLN A 239 -22.35 -6.48 -4.57
N ALA A 240 -22.60 -6.81 -3.31
CA ALA A 240 -22.61 -8.18 -2.86
C ALA A 240 -23.91 -8.86 -3.35
N VAL A 241 -23.80 -10.02 -3.97
CA VAL A 241 -24.92 -10.75 -4.59
C VAL A 241 -24.80 -12.26 -4.41
N ASN A 242 -25.90 -12.96 -4.64
CA ASN A 242 -25.95 -14.42 -4.54
C ASN A 242 -25.12 -15.08 -5.63
N CYS A 243 -24.10 -15.81 -5.21
CA CYS A 243 -23.16 -16.52 -6.07
C CYS A 243 -23.81 -17.55 -7.02
N ASN A 244 -25.06 -17.95 -6.75
CA ASN A 244 -25.83 -18.87 -7.58
C ASN A 244 -26.63 -18.17 -8.69
N ASN A 245 -26.66 -16.84 -8.72
CA ASN A 245 -27.28 -16.10 -9.82
C ASN A 245 -26.46 -16.26 -11.10
N ALA A 246 -27.15 -16.22 -12.24
CA ALA A 246 -26.51 -16.23 -13.55
C ALA A 246 -26.20 -14.80 -13.98
N HIS A 247 -24.92 -14.48 -14.14
CA HIS A 247 -24.44 -13.22 -14.70
C HIS A 247 -23.27 -13.49 -15.64
N HIS A 248 -22.95 -12.52 -16.51
CA HIS A 248 -21.71 -12.54 -17.27
C HIS A 248 -20.49 -12.35 -16.34
N GLY A 249 -19.29 -12.66 -16.81
CA GLY A 249 -18.05 -12.47 -16.06
C GLY A 249 -17.06 -11.52 -16.71
N ALA A 250 -16.31 -10.80 -15.87
CA ALA A 250 -15.22 -9.93 -16.25
C ALA A 250 -13.91 -10.71 -16.43
N CYS A 251 -13.40 -10.76 -17.67
CA CYS A 251 -12.18 -11.47 -18.02
C CYS A 251 -11.08 -10.47 -18.42
N ARG A 252 -9.97 -10.44 -17.69
CA ARG A 252 -8.82 -9.58 -18.00
C ARG A 252 -7.91 -10.24 -19.03
N VAL A 253 -7.45 -9.50 -20.03
CA VAL A 253 -6.58 -10.02 -21.10
C VAL A 253 -5.12 -10.05 -20.64
N GLY A 254 -4.60 -11.25 -20.38
CA GLY A 254 -3.23 -11.46 -19.89
C GLY A 254 -2.87 -10.53 -18.73
N THR A 255 -1.73 -9.85 -18.82
CA THR A 255 -1.27 -8.88 -17.82
C THR A 255 -1.72 -7.44 -18.09
N LYS A 256 -2.57 -7.18 -19.09
CA LYS A 256 -2.97 -5.80 -19.45
C LYS A 256 -4.10 -5.31 -18.55
N PRO A 257 -3.88 -4.31 -17.66
CA PRO A 257 -4.90 -3.90 -16.70
C PRO A 257 -6.12 -3.25 -17.35
N TYR A 258 -5.96 -2.58 -18.49
CA TYR A 258 -7.04 -1.81 -19.11
C TYR A 258 -7.75 -2.54 -20.28
N ASP A 259 -7.46 -3.83 -20.48
CA ASP A 259 -8.02 -4.64 -21.57
C ASP A 259 -8.89 -5.75 -20.98
N TRP A 260 -10.21 -5.57 -21.11
CA TRP A 260 -11.24 -6.44 -20.54
C TRP A 260 -12.09 -7.08 -21.64
N ARG A 261 -12.56 -8.28 -21.35
CA ARG A 261 -13.50 -9.06 -22.16
C ARG A 261 -14.63 -9.55 -21.26
N ILE A 262 -15.79 -9.76 -21.85
CA ILE A 262 -16.97 -10.27 -21.16
C ILE A 262 -17.22 -11.72 -21.62
N THR A 263 -17.60 -12.61 -20.71
CA THR A 263 -17.97 -13.98 -21.08
C THR A 263 -19.13 -13.98 -22.09
N GLY A 264 -19.12 -14.92 -23.03
CA GLY A 264 -20.17 -14.99 -24.05
C GLY A 264 -21.53 -15.46 -23.53
N GLN A 265 -21.55 -16.15 -22.40
CA GLN A 265 -22.76 -16.66 -21.74
C GLN A 265 -22.74 -16.28 -20.26
N GLU A 266 -23.92 -16.19 -19.67
CA GLU A 266 -24.10 -16.05 -18.23
C GLU A 266 -23.81 -17.37 -17.51
N GLY A 267 -23.35 -17.27 -16.26
CA GLY A 267 -23.14 -18.42 -15.41
C GLY A 267 -23.10 -18.06 -13.94
N ILE A 268 -23.14 -19.11 -13.11
CA ILE A 268 -22.94 -18.96 -11.67
C ILE A 268 -21.47 -18.60 -11.38
N TYR A 269 -21.25 -17.88 -10.27
CA TYR A 269 -19.94 -17.34 -9.92
C TYR A 269 -18.82 -18.37 -10.00
N ARG A 270 -19.01 -19.58 -9.44
CA ARG A 270 -17.98 -20.65 -9.38
C ARG A 270 -17.59 -21.26 -10.73
N ARG A 271 -18.36 -21.01 -11.79
CA ARG A 271 -18.12 -21.59 -13.13
C ARG A 271 -17.72 -20.57 -14.18
N ILE A 272 -17.73 -19.29 -13.83
CA ILE A 272 -17.60 -18.21 -14.80
C ILE A 272 -16.23 -18.17 -15.48
N ASP A 273 -15.17 -18.63 -14.79
CA ASP A 273 -13.79 -18.70 -15.32
C ASP A 273 -13.69 -19.55 -16.60
N ALA A 274 -14.44 -20.64 -16.69
CA ALA A 274 -14.48 -21.49 -17.89
C ALA A 274 -15.16 -20.81 -19.10
N GLY A 275 -15.88 -19.71 -18.87
CA GLY A 275 -16.54 -18.92 -19.91
C GLY A 275 -15.68 -17.78 -20.48
N CYS A 276 -14.46 -17.58 -19.96
CA CYS A 276 -13.60 -16.50 -20.45
C CYS A 276 -13.03 -16.79 -21.85
N PRO A 277 -13.01 -15.79 -22.76
CA PRO A 277 -12.39 -15.93 -24.07
C PRO A 277 -10.90 -16.28 -24.01
N ASP A 278 -10.38 -16.90 -25.08
CA ASP A 278 -8.97 -17.27 -25.20
C ASP A 278 -8.03 -16.08 -24.93
N GLY A 279 -6.99 -16.32 -24.12
CA GLY A 279 -6.03 -15.28 -23.73
C GLY A 279 -6.54 -14.32 -22.63
N SER A 280 -7.71 -14.58 -22.05
CA SER A 280 -8.24 -13.84 -20.90
C SER A 280 -8.60 -14.76 -19.73
N THR A 281 -8.65 -14.22 -18.52
CA THR A 281 -8.94 -14.97 -17.29
C THR A 281 -9.90 -14.19 -16.40
N PHE A 282 -10.74 -14.88 -15.63
CA PHE A 282 -11.68 -14.23 -14.73
C PHE A 282 -10.92 -13.47 -13.62
N ASP A 283 -11.10 -12.15 -13.55
CA ASP A 283 -10.31 -11.27 -12.66
C ASP A 283 -11.16 -10.13 -12.07
N VAL A 284 -10.53 -9.27 -11.28
CA VAL A 284 -11.14 -8.12 -10.59
C VAL A 284 -10.32 -6.85 -10.87
N PRO A 285 -10.97 -5.68 -11.07
CA PRO A 285 -10.24 -4.42 -11.16
C PRO A 285 -9.53 -4.11 -9.85
N ARG A 286 -8.27 -3.65 -9.92
CA ARG A 286 -7.44 -3.32 -8.75
C ARG A 286 -7.34 -1.82 -8.50
N THR A 287 -7.71 -1.01 -9.48
CA THR A 287 -7.73 0.46 -9.39
C THR A 287 -9.06 1.01 -9.88
N ALA A 288 -9.37 2.24 -9.47
CA ALA A 288 -10.55 2.96 -9.95
C ALA A 288 -10.56 3.12 -11.49
N LEU A 289 -9.40 3.40 -12.07
CA LEU A 289 -9.24 3.51 -13.52
C LEU A 289 -9.53 2.18 -14.21
N GLU A 290 -9.02 1.08 -13.67
CA GLU A 290 -9.30 -0.27 -14.19
C GLU A 290 -10.80 -0.60 -14.14
N ASN A 291 -11.49 -0.22 -13.06
CA ASN A 291 -12.94 -0.37 -12.93
C ASN A 291 -13.70 0.45 -13.98
N THR A 292 -13.25 1.67 -14.27
CA THR A 292 -13.83 2.51 -15.34
C THR A 292 -13.70 1.86 -16.71
N TYR A 293 -12.54 1.27 -17.03
CA TYR A 293 -12.35 0.53 -18.29
C TYR A 293 -13.29 -0.68 -18.37
N LEU A 294 -13.37 -1.49 -17.30
CA LEU A 294 -14.27 -2.63 -17.23
C LEU A 294 -15.74 -2.20 -17.40
N LEU A 295 -16.16 -1.13 -16.72
CA LEU A 295 -17.52 -0.61 -16.79
C LEU A 295 -17.89 -0.16 -18.21
N ASN A 296 -16.97 0.50 -18.91
CA ASN A 296 -17.19 0.88 -20.31
C ASN A 296 -17.33 -0.35 -21.21
N THR A 297 -16.42 -1.34 -21.06
CA THR A 297 -16.52 -2.61 -21.79
C THR A 297 -17.83 -3.33 -21.52
N TRP A 298 -18.32 -3.32 -20.28
CA TRP A 298 -19.59 -3.93 -19.91
C TRP A 298 -20.78 -3.23 -20.56
N ARG A 299 -20.83 -1.90 -20.47
CA ARG A 299 -21.88 -1.09 -21.10
C ARG A 299 -21.90 -1.24 -22.61
N ASP A 300 -20.72 -1.32 -23.24
CA ASP A 300 -20.61 -1.56 -24.68
C ASP A 300 -21.12 -2.95 -25.07
N HIS A 301 -20.84 -3.98 -24.26
CA HIS A 301 -21.37 -5.34 -24.46
C HIS A 301 -22.89 -5.39 -24.35
N LEU A 302 -23.48 -4.70 -23.37
CA LEU A 302 -24.95 -4.61 -23.23
C LEU A 302 -25.59 -3.93 -24.43
N ARG A 303 -25.02 -2.82 -24.91
CA ARG A 303 -25.48 -2.11 -26.11
C ARG A 303 -25.39 -2.96 -27.36
N SER A 304 -24.33 -3.75 -27.52
CA SER A 304 -24.16 -4.58 -28.73
C SER A 304 -25.13 -5.76 -28.81
N ASN A 305 -25.70 -6.17 -27.67
CA ASN A 305 -26.60 -7.32 -27.58
C ASN A 305 -28.08 -6.92 -27.50
N ASP A 306 -28.41 -5.65 -27.72
CA ASP A 306 -29.77 -5.10 -27.69
C ASP A 306 -30.57 -5.51 -26.44
N ASP A 307 -29.93 -5.54 -25.26
CA ASP A 307 -30.59 -5.90 -23.99
C ASP A 307 -31.49 -4.74 -23.51
N PRO A 308 -32.83 -4.88 -23.57
CA PRO A 308 -33.76 -3.78 -23.26
C PRO A 308 -33.82 -3.44 -21.76
N ASP A 309 -33.33 -4.33 -20.90
CA ASP A 309 -33.18 -4.13 -19.44
C ASP A 309 -31.71 -3.85 -19.10
N SER A 310 -31.02 -2.96 -19.84
CA SER A 310 -29.60 -2.66 -19.58
C SER A 310 -29.32 -2.01 -18.22
N ASP A 311 -30.35 -1.41 -17.63
CA ASP A 311 -30.28 -0.76 -16.34
C ASP A 311 -30.26 -1.84 -15.24
N ASP A 312 -29.28 -1.75 -14.34
CA ASP A 312 -29.04 -2.66 -13.20
C ASP A 312 -28.52 -4.06 -13.54
N ARG A 313 -28.08 -4.30 -14.77
CA ARG A 313 -27.39 -5.55 -15.13
C ARG A 313 -26.06 -5.67 -14.39
N LEU A 314 -25.85 -6.87 -13.83
CA LEU A 314 -24.69 -7.18 -13.01
C LEU A 314 -23.66 -7.99 -13.80
N LEU A 315 -22.39 -7.72 -13.51
CA LEU A 315 -21.25 -8.41 -14.08
C LEU A 315 -20.37 -8.99 -12.96
N TRP A 316 -20.13 -10.30 -12.97
CA TRP A 316 -19.24 -10.92 -12.01
C TRP A 316 -17.83 -10.34 -12.09
N VAL A 317 -17.23 -10.06 -10.94
CA VAL A 317 -15.80 -9.82 -10.77
C VAL A 317 -15.21 -10.84 -9.83
N ASN A 318 -13.94 -11.21 -9.97
CA ASN A 318 -13.34 -12.31 -9.21
C ASN A 318 -13.00 -11.94 -7.75
N PHE A 319 -14.01 -11.51 -6.99
CA PHE A 319 -13.93 -11.12 -5.59
C PHE A 319 -15.10 -11.71 -4.79
N ASN A 320 -14.81 -12.38 -3.68
CA ASN A 320 -15.80 -13.10 -2.87
C ASN A 320 -15.35 -13.30 -1.42
N ASP A 321 -16.27 -13.66 -0.52
CA ASP A 321 -15.97 -14.06 0.86
C ASP A 321 -16.37 -15.53 1.17
N LEU A 322 -16.32 -16.41 0.15
CA LEU A 322 -16.81 -17.79 0.22
C LEU A 322 -16.08 -18.66 1.24
N ASP A 323 -14.78 -18.42 1.46
CA ASP A 323 -13.96 -19.18 2.42
C ASP A 323 -14.28 -18.79 3.86
N THR A 324 -14.44 -17.50 4.14
CA THR A 324 -14.76 -16.98 5.47
C THR A 324 -15.60 -15.73 5.35
N THR A 325 -16.78 -15.75 5.97
CA THR A 325 -17.69 -14.60 6.01
C THR A 325 -16.97 -13.33 6.44
N ALA A 326 -17.22 -12.24 5.71
CA ALA A 326 -16.59 -10.93 5.87
C ALA A 326 -15.08 -10.87 5.56
N CYS A 327 -14.47 -11.94 5.04
CA CYS A 327 -13.10 -11.93 4.53
C CYS A 327 -13.09 -12.03 3.00
N TRP A 328 -13.16 -10.87 2.35
CA TRP A 328 -13.18 -10.79 0.90
C TRP A 328 -11.79 -11.04 0.29
N VAL A 329 -11.73 -11.94 -0.68
CA VAL A 329 -10.51 -12.41 -1.34
C VAL A 329 -10.67 -12.41 -2.85
N ILE A 330 -9.54 -12.25 -3.55
CA ILE A 330 -9.46 -12.35 -5.00
C ILE A 330 -9.25 -13.82 -5.38
N GLY A 331 -10.12 -14.36 -6.23
CA GLY A 331 -10.05 -15.75 -6.67
C GLY A 331 -11.14 -16.64 -6.07
N GLN A 332 -11.74 -17.49 -6.90
CA GLN A 332 -12.81 -18.42 -6.49
C GLN A 332 -12.38 -19.48 -5.47
N ASN A 333 -11.09 -19.83 -5.44
CA ASN A 333 -10.51 -20.83 -4.54
C ASN A 333 -9.44 -20.22 -3.61
N ALA A 334 -9.51 -18.92 -3.36
CA ALA A 334 -8.57 -18.23 -2.48
C ALA A 334 -8.98 -18.39 -1.02
N THR A 335 -7.98 -18.48 -0.15
CA THR A 335 -8.17 -18.58 1.31
C THR A 335 -7.95 -17.23 1.97
N CYS A 336 -8.73 -16.95 3.02
CA CYS A 336 -8.60 -15.73 3.80
C CYS A 336 -7.22 -15.61 4.47
N GLN A 337 -6.46 -14.57 4.13
CA GLN A 337 -5.09 -14.38 4.65
C GLN A 337 -5.04 -13.99 6.13
N TYR A 338 -6.15 -13.47 6.66
CA TYR A 338 -6.28 -12.95 8.03
C TYR A 338 -6.76 -13.99 9.04
N GLN A 339 -6.92 -15.25 8.64
CA GLN A 339 -7.30 -16.30 9.57
C GLN A 339 -6.17 -16.58 10.58
N PRO A 340 -6.49 -16.70 11.88
CA PRO A 340 -5.54 -17.17 12.90
C PRO A 340 -4.96 -18.53 12.50
N GLY A 341 -3.65 -18.60 12.26
CA GLY A 341 -2.99 -19.83 11.78
C GLY A 341 -2.59 -19.82 10.30
N SER A 342 -2.77 -18.68 9.63
CA SER A 342 -2.10 -18.32 8.37
C SER A 342 -0.58 -18.57 8.47
N PRO A 343 0.13 -18.90 7.37
CA PRO A 343 1.58 -19.18 7.40
C PRO A 343 2.41 -18.07 8.07
N VAL A 344 1.94 -16.82 8.00
CA VAL A 344 2.56 -15.65 8.62
C VAL A 344 2.57 -15.75 10.16
N ASP A 345 1.47 -16.20 10.75
CA ASP A 345 1.37 -16.42 12.20
C ASP A 345 2.19 -17.62 12.64
N LYS A 346 2.19 -18.69 11.86
CA LYS A 346 3.01 -19.89 12.14
C LYS A 346 4.50 -19.56 12.13
N GLY A 347 4.95 -18.69 11.23
CA GLY A 347 6.34 -18.20 11.19
C GLY A 347 6.71 -17.43 12.46
N ARG A 348 5.90 -16.43 12.86
CA ARG A 348 6.18 -15.64 14.08
C ARG A 348 6.07 -16.46 15.37
N ALA A 349 5.09 -17.36 15.46
CA ALA A 349 4.87 -18.21 16.63
C ALA A 349 6.06 -19.17 16.90
N ILE A 350 6.78 -19.60 15.86
CA ILE A 350 7.90 -20.54 15.99
C ILE A 350 9.25 -19.81 16.14
N ILE A 351 9.45 -18.69 15.43
CA ILE A 351 10.76 -18.01 15.40
C ILE A 351 11.08 -17.31 16.72
N VAL A 352 10.12 -16.61 17.33
CA VAL A 352 10.37 -15.81 18.54
C VAL A 352 10.80 -16.67 19.74
N PRO A 353 10.11 -17.79 20.07
CA PRO A 353 10.53 -18.66 21.16
C PRO A 353 11.87 -19.36 20.89
N THR A 354 12.14 -19.72 19.63
CA THR A 354 13.37 -20.44 19.25
C THR A 354 14.60 -19.54 19.42
N VAL A 355 14.54 -18.30 18.96
CA VAL A 355 15.64 -17.33 19.13
C VAL A 355 15.87 -17.03 20.62
N ALA A 356 14.80 -16.82 21.39
CA ALA A 356 14.90 -16.63 22.84
C ALA A 356 15.56 -17.85 23.53
N GLY A 357 15.16 -19.06 23.13
CA GLY A 357 15.76 -20.31 23.61
C GLY A 357 17.25 -20.42 23.31
N ILE A 358 17.67 -20.08 22.08
CA ILE A 358 19.09 -20.08 21.69
C ILE A 358 19.89 -19.07 22.51
N VAL A 359 19.37 -17.85 22.71
CA VAL A 359 20.04 -16.83 23.53
C VAL A 359 20.22 -17.31 24.96
N VAL A 360 19.18 -17.87 25.57
CA VAL A 360 19.26 -18.42 26.94
C VAL A 360 20.26 -19.57 27.01
N LEU A 361 20.29 -20.44 26.00
CA LEU A 361 21.23 -21.57 25.94
C LEU A 361 22.68 -21.10 25.80
N VAL A 362 22.96 -20.11 24.95
CA VAL A 362 24.29 -19.50 24.81
C VAL A 362 24.71 -18.84 26.12
N LEU A 363 23.82 -18.08 26.76
CA LEU A 363 24.10 -17.48 28.07
C LEU A 363 24.37 -18.54 29.14
N ALA A 364 23.59 -19.62 29.19
CA ALA A 364 23.80 -20.71 30.13
C ALA A 364 25.17 -21.40 29.92
N VAL A 365 25.53 -21.68 28.67
CA VAL A 365 26.82 -22.27 28.31
C VAL A 365 27.97 -21.34 28.70
N LEU A 366 27.88 -20.03 28.42
CA LEU A 366 28.86 -19.04 28.86
C LEU A 366 28.97 -18.96 30.39
N THR A 367 27.85 -19.07 31.10
CA THR A 367 27.81 -19.08 32.57
C THR A 367 28.46 -20.34 33.15
N ILE A 368 28.31 -21.50 32.49
CA ILE A 368 28.99 -22.74 32.86
C ILE A 368 30.49 -22.61 32.61
N PHE A 369 30.90 -22.12 31.44
CA PHE A 369 32.33 -21.94 31.14
C PHE A 369 33.02 -20.99 32.10
N THR A 370 32.39 -19.87 32.46
CA THR A 370 32.93 -18.92 33.45
C THR A 370 33.05 -19.55 34.84
N LYS A 371 32.06 -20.33 35.30
CA LYS A 371 32.16 -21.08 36.56
C LYS A 371 33.24 -22.15 36.53
N CYS A 372 33.36 -22.91 35.43
CA CYS A 372 34.40 -23.90 35.25
C CYS A 372 35.80 -23.26 35.24
N ALA A 373 35.96 -22.11 34.59
CA ALA A 373 37.20 -21.34 34.59
C ALA A 373 37.55 -20.81 35.99
N ALA A 374 36.57 -20.23 36.71
CA ALA A 374 36.75 -19.74 38.07
C ALA A 374 37.12 -20.88 39.05
N ASN A 375 36.47 -22.05 38.94
CA ASN A 375 36.77 -23.21 39.76
C ASN A 375 38.16 -23.81 39.42
N ARG A 376 38.56 -23.78 38.14
CA ARG A 376 39.92 -24.17 37.72
C ARG A 376 40.99 -23.22 38.25
N GLN A 377 40.72 -21.91 38.31
CA GLN A 377 41.63 -20.94 38.92
C GLN A 377 41.72 -21.10 40.44
N ASN A 378 40.58 -21.31 41.12
CA ASN A 378 40.54 -21.51 42.57
C ASN A 378 41.20 -22.84 42.99
N SER A 379 40.99 -23.93 42.25
CA SER A 379 41.69 -25.20 42.51
C SER A 379 43.21 -25.10 42.27
N LYS A 380 43.65 -24.38 41.22
CA LYS A 380 45.09 -24.09 41.02
C LYS A 380 45.66 -23.23 42.16
N ARG A 381 44.93 -22.23 42.66
CA ARG A 381 45.35 -21.42 43.83
C ARG A 381 45.40 -22.24 45.12
N ARG A 382 44.46 -23.17 45.33
CA ARG A 382 44.43 -24.07 46.50
C ARG A 382 45.59 -25.07 46.48
N ARG A 383 45.90 -25.67 45.31
CA ARG A 383 47.07 -26.56 45.15
C ARG A 383 48.40 -25.85 45.42
N ARG A 384 48.53 -24.57 45.08
CA ARG A 384 49.74 -23.77 45.39
C ARG A 384 49.86 -23.38 46.87
N ARG A 385 48.78 -23.45 47.67
CA ARG A 385 48.81 -23.21 49.12
C ARG A 385 48.94 -24.49 49.95
N ALA A 386 48.82 -25.67 49.32
CA ALA A 386 48.99 -26.96 50.00
C ALA A 386 50.46 -27.42 50.06
N ASP A 387 51.38 -26.64 49.48
CA ASP A 387 52.83 -26.90 49.45
C ASP A 387 53.60 -26.02 50.45
N ASP A 388 52.91 -25.16 51.21
CA ASP A 388 53.47 -24.48 52.38
C ASP A 388 53.12 -25.27 53.63
N GLY A 389 54.13 -25.99 54.10
CA GLY A 389 54.06 -26.98 55.18
C GLY A 389 53.54 -26.44 56.51
N PHE A 390 52.97 -27.38 57.25
CA PHE A 390 52.82 -27.36 58.69
C PHE A 390 54.13 -26.92 59.37
N ASN A 391 54.10 -25.80 60.09
CA ASN A 391 54.96 -25.58 61.25
C ASN A 391 54.07 -25.60 62.50
N TYR A 392 54.19 -26.70 63.24
CA TYR A 392 53.58 -26.89 64.56
C TYR A 392 54.66 -26.51 65.59
N GLU A 393 54.52 -25.34 66.21
CA GLU A 393 55.27 -24.86 67.37
C GLU A 393 54.22 -24.19 68.30
N GLY A 394 54.02 -24.57 69.56
CA GLY A 394 54.61 -25.63 70.35
C GLY A 394 54.05 -25.66 71.78
N VAL A 395 54.38 -26.76 72.46
CA VAL A 395 54.74 -26.98 73.88
C VAL A 395 53.77 -26.65 75.04
N PRO A 396 53.89 -27.37 76.17
CA PRO A 396 52.78 -27.79 77.00
C PRO A 396 52.72 -27.07 78.36
N SER A 397 51.54 -27.11 78.98
CA SER A 397 51.34 -27.03 80.43
C SER A 397 50.02 -27.69 80.78
#